data_AF-A0A8R7U4H1-F1
#
_entry.id   AF-A0A8R7U4H1-F1
#
_cell.length_a   1.000
_cell.length_b   1.000
_cell.length_c   1.000
_cell.angle_alpha   90.00
_cell.angle_beta   90.00
_cell.angle_gamma   90.00
#
_symmetry.space_group_name_H-M   'P 1'
#
loop_
_entity.id
_entity.type
_entity.pdbx_description
1 polymer ?
#
loop_
_entity_poly.entity_id
_entity_poly.type
_entity_poly.pdbx_seq_one_letter_code
_entity_poly.pdbx_strand_id
1 'polypeptide(L)'
;MMACRLRLHQLRLVGVRPTCCFPSRNLAAVKSQKIQPPKKKKRLDEACLERYQQYSRTYIQSWILQGKVHVNGRVVNKAGTQVSDKSVIEIKAEIPKYVCRAGHKLEAAIKEFGVDCDGKIALDSGLSTGGFTDCLLQHGASHVYGVDVGYGQVAEKIRVHENVSVIERTNLRHLTKLPQLVDLVTLDLSFISILVVMPAVVKVMKTDSTLITLIKPQFEARRSQVGKGGIIRDPLVHKEVLDRIISGVEQFGFRNGGWIKSPLKGAEGNTEFLACFERIPMPEPHTEAEAGAEAEAAAQAEAEPEAVVEAQAQAEAEPEPEET
;
A
#
# COMPACT_ATOMS: atom_id res chain seq x y z
N MET A 1 38.88 34.61 66.18
CA MET A 1 39.07 36.08 66.07
C MET A 1 37.70 36.75 66.13
N MET A 2 37.33 37.25 67.33
CA MET A 2 36.96 38.65 67.60
C MET A 2 35.77 39.14 66.75
N ALA A 3 34.51 39.07 67.21
CA ALA A 3 33.86 39.94 68.21
C ALA A 3 33.90 41.44 67.87
N CYS A 4 32.74 42.04 67.60
CA CYS A 4 32.46 43.39 68.09
C CYS A 4 30.94 43.61 68.28
N ARG A 5 30.60 43.95 69.52
CA ARG A 5 29.28 44.28 70.07
C ARG A 5 29.02 45.79 69.94
N LEU A 6 27.84 46.19 70.45
CA LEU A 6 27.41 47.51 70.95
C LEU A 6 26.66 48.36 69.90
N ARG A 7 25.51 49.00 70.18
CA ARG A 7 24.89 49.41 71.46
C ARG A 7 23.39 49.65 71.26
N LEU A 8 22.57 49.26 72.23
CA LEU A 8 21.25 49.87 72.47
C LEU A 8 21.43 51.27 73.05
N HIS A 9 20.58 52.22 72.66
CA HIS A 9 20.10 53.30 73.53
C HIS A 9 18.61 53.52 73.30
N GLN A 10 17.83 53.34 74.37
CA GLN A 10 16.45 53.81 74.49
C GLN A 10 16.45 55.33 74.70
N LEU A 11 15.48 56.02 74.12
CA LEU A 11 14.94 57.28 74.64
C LEU A 11 13.43 57.32 74.34
N ARG A 12 12.69 57.78 75.35
CA ARG A 12 11.25 57.62 75.53
C ARG A 12 10.55 58.97 75.32
N LEU A 13 9.34 58.92 74.73
CA LEU A 13 8.24 59.90 74.77
C LEU A 13 8.52 61.25 74.07
N VAL A 14 7.61 61.84 73.29
CA VAL A 14 6.36 62.46 73.74
C VAL A 14 5.31 62.39 72.61
N GLY A 15 4.05 62.15 73.00
CA GLY A 15 2.91 62.09 72.09
C GLY A 15 2.46 63.47 71.59
N VAL A 16 1.95 63.49 70.36
CA VAL A 16 1.02 64.51 69.86
C VAL A 16 0.01 63.79 68.97
N ARG A 17 -1.26 63.84 69.36
CA ARG A 17 -2.39 63.46 68.49
C ARG A 17 -2.61 64.59 67.48
N PRO A 18 -2.89 64.26 66.21
CA PRO A 18 -3.83 65.04 65.45
C PRO A 18 -4.95 64.13 64.96
N THR A 19 -6.13 64.37 65.52
CA THR A 19 -7.42 64.10 64.89
C THR A 19 -7.50 64.90 63.59
N CYS A 20 -7.64 64.24 62.45
CA CYS A 20 -8.13 64.85 61.22
C CYS A 20 -9.00 63.83 60.48
N CYS A 21 -10.27 64.20 60.33
CA CYS A 21 -11.33 63.48 59.65
C CYS A 21 -10.91 62.99 58.26
N PHE A 22 -11.10 61.70 57.98
CA PHE A 22 -11.22 61.19 56.62
C PHE A 22 -12.68 60.81 56.36
N PRO A 23 -13.24 61.17 55.19
CA PRO A 23 -14.63 60.93 54.86
C PRO A 23 -14.90 59.43 54.72
N SER A 24 -16.02 58.99 55.27
CA SER A 24 -16.56 57.64 55.13
C SER A 24 -16.77 57.30 53.64
N ARG A 25 -15.80 56.62 53.04
CA ARG A 25 -16.01 55.89 51.79
C ARG A 25 -16.67 54.57 52.14
N ASN A 26 -17.94 54.44 51.75
CA ASN A 26 -18.64 53.17 51.68
C ASN A 26 -17.75 52.15 50.96
N LEU A 27 -17.31 51.11 51.66
CA LEU A 27 -16.78 49.89 51.05
C LEU A 27 -17.94 49.23 50.30
N ALA A 28 -18.08 49.54 49.01
CA ALA A 28 -18.88 48.74 48.11
C ALA A 28 -18.27 47.32 48.11
N ALA A 29 -19.01 46.37 48.66
CA ALA A 29 -18.65 44.96 48.60
C ALA A 29 -18.48 44.57 47.12
N VAL A 30 -17.23 44.37 46.70
CA VAL A 30 -16.91 43.77 45.40
C VAL A 30 -17.47 42.35 45.46
N LYS A 31 -18.61 42.13 44.79
CA LYS A 31 -19.14 40.79 44.56
C LYS A 31 -18.01 39.96 43.96
N SER A 32 -17.57 38.92 44.66
CA SER A 32 -16.65 37.93 44.13
C SER A 32 -17.28 37.32 42.88
N GLN A 33 -16.91 37.84 41.71
CA GLN A 33 -17.24 37.20 40.46
C GLN A 33 -16.52 35.86 40.47
N LYS A 34 -17.27 34.76 40.52
CA LYS A 34 -16.74 33.42 40.30
C LYS A 34 -16.03 33.45 38.95
N ILE A 35 -14.69 33.40 38.96
CA ILE A 35 -13.90 33.17 37.76
C ILE A 35 -14.27 31.75 37.31
N GLN A 36 -15.16 31.66 36.32
CA GLN A 36 -15.42 30.37 35.68
C GLN A 36 -14.12 29.98 34.97
N PRO A 37 -13.56 28.78 35.22
CA PRO A 37 -12.41 28.34 34.44
C PRO A 37 -12.81 28.38 32.96
N PRO A 38 -11.90 28.80 32.05
CA PRO A 38 -12.23 28.90 30.64
C PRO A 38 -12.81 27.56 30.21
N LYS A 39 -14.02 27.58 29.63
CA LYS A 39 -14.63 26.38 29.05
C LYS A 39 -13.62 25.84 28.05
N LYS A 40 -12.95 24.73 28.38
CA LYS A 40 -12.05 24.06 27.45
C LYS A 40 -12.90 23.68 26.24
N LYS A 41 -12.69 24.44 25.17
CA LYS A 41 -13.24 24.15 23.86
C LYS A 41 -12.13 23.45 23.10
N LYS A 42 -12.46 22.31 22.50
CA LYS A 42 -11.56 21.53 21.66
C LYS A 42 -12.13 21.49 20.25
N ARG A 43 -11.28 21.21 19.27
CA ARG A 43 -11.76 20.94 17.92
C ARG A 43 -12.59 19.66 17.91
N LEU A 44 -13.62 19.62 17.06
CA LEU A 44 -14.51 18.48 16.94
C LEU A 44 -13.75 17.20 16.58
N ASP A 45 -12.78 17.26 15.66
CA ASP A 45 -11.99 16.08 15.30
C ASP A 45 -11.16 15.54 16.46
N GLU A 46 -10.57 16.42 17.27
CA GLU A 46 -9.82 16.04 18.48
C GLU A 46 -10.75 15.47 19.56
N ALA A 47 -11.90 16.11 19.81
CA ALA A 47 -12.89 15.63 20.76
C ALA A 47 -13.48 14.27 20.35
N CYS A 48 -13.66 14.04 19.05
CA CYS A 48 -14.06 12.73 18.52
C CYS A 48 -12.96 11.69 18.71
N LEU A 49 -11.69 12.02 18.45
CA LEU A 49 -10.57 11.09 18.64
C LEU A 49 -10.42 10.63 20.08
N GLU A 50 -10.57 11.54 21.04
CA GLU A 50 -10.49 11.21 22.47
C GLU A 50 -11.62 10.25 22.92
N ARG A 51 -12.81 10.39 22.34
CA ARG A 51 -14.01 9.61 22.70
C ARG A 51 -14.14 8.31 21.92
N TYR A 52 -13.67 8.30 20.68
CA TYR A 52 -13.80 7.19 19.74
C TYR A 52 -12.42 6.75 19.26
N GLN A 53 -11.58 6.32 20.20
CA GLN A 53 -10.19 5.94 19.97
C GLN A 53 -10.03 4.74 19.02
N GLN A 54 -11.10 3.97 18.83
CA GLN A 54 -11.15 2.88 17.85
C GLN A 54 -11.10 3.37 16.39
N TYR A 55 -11.37 4.65 16.13
CA TYR A 55 -11.37 5.20 14.78
C TYR A 55 -10.13 6.06 14.53
N SER A 56 -9.59 5.95 13.32
CA SER A 56 -8.50 6.82 12.88
C SER A 56 -9.00 8.27 12.71
N ARG A 57 -8.06 9.22 12.85
CA ARG A 57 -8.32 10.65 12.59
C ARG A 57 -8.92 10.89 11.20
N THR A 58 -8.42 10.16 10.21
CA THR A 58 -8.86 10.25 8.82
C THR A 58 -10.33 9.86 8.66
N TYR A 59 -10.78 8.79 9.32
CA TYR A 59 -12.20 8.40 9.29
C TYR A 59 -13.08 9.45 9.96
N ILE A 60 -12.68 9.91 11.16
CA ILE A 60 -13.42 10.94 11.89
C ILE A 60 -13.57 12.22 11.03
N GLN A 61 -12.49 12.72 10.45
CA GLN A 61 -12.53 13.93 9.62
C GLN A 61 -13.38 13.72 8.37
N SER A 62 -13.32 12.54 7.74
CA SER A 62 -14.15 12.19 6.60
C SER A 62 -15.65 12.16 6.96
N TRP A 63 -16.01 11.54 8.08
CA TRP A 63 -17.40 11.48 8.55
C TRP A 63 -17.95 12.83 8.95
N ILE A 64 -17.12 13.70 9.54
CA ILE A 64 -17.48 15.09 9.78
C ILE A 64 -17.82 15.76 8.45
N LEU A 65 -16.92 15.72 7.46
CA LEU A 65 -17.17 16.32 6.14
C LEU A 65 -18.44 15.77 5.45
N GLN A 66 -18.73 14.48 5.64
CA GLN A 66 -19.93 13.82 5.11
C GLN A 66 -21.22 14.15 5.89
N GLY A 67 -21.14 14.94 6.96
CA GLY A 67 -22.29 15.29 7.79
C GLY A 67 -22.80 14.12 8.65
N LYS A 68 -21.97 13.11 8.91
CA LYS A 68 -22.30 11.94 9.71
C LYS A 68 -22.04 12.13 11.21
N VAL A 69 -21.50 13.28 11.60
CA VAL A 69 -21.22 13.61 13.01
C VAL A 69 -22.23 14.65 13.50
N HIS A 70 -22.89 14.33 14.61
CA HIS A 70 -23.84 15.20 15.29
C HIS A 70 -23.25 15.73 16.59
N VAL A 71 -23.48 17.01 16.86
CA VAL A 71 -23.15 17.67 18.12
C VAL A 71 -24.42 18.25 18.70
N ASN A 72 -24.84 17.78 19.88
CA ASN A 72 -26.12 18.14 20.52
C ASN A 72 -27.32 18.01 19.55
N GLY A 73 -27.37 16.90 18.82
CA GLY A 73 -28.43 16.58 17.86
C GLY A 73 -28.29 17.24 16.48
N ARG A 74 -27.36 18.19 16.27
CA ARG A 74 -27.19 18.89 14.99
C ARG A 74 -26.00 18.38 14.20
N VAL A 75 -26.14 18.25 12.89
CA VAL A 75 -25.04 17.89 11.99
C VAL A 75 -23.97 18.99 12.02
N VAL A 76 -22.70 18.59 12.19
CA VAL A 76 -21.54 19.49 12.10
C VAL A 76 -20.59 18.94 11.06
N ASN A 77 -20.28 19.74 10.04
CA ASN A 77 -19.51 19.31 8.87
C ASN A 77 -18.09 19.89 8.78
N LYS A 78 -17.63 20.58 9.83
CA LYS A 78 -16.29 21.19 9.88
C LYS A 78 -15.49 20.63 11.06
N ALA A 79 -14.39 19.94 10.75
CA ALA A 79 -13.52 19.29 11.74
C ALA A 79 -12.99 20.26 12.81
N GLY A 80 -12.63 21.47 12.40
CA GLY A 80 -12.15 22.51 13.32
C GLY A 80 -13.22 23.21 14.17
N THR A 81 -14.48 22.74 14.15
CA THR A 81 -15.56 23.34 14.96
C THR A 81 -15.24 23.20 16.44
N GLN A 82 -15.31 24.30 17.17
CA GLN A 82 -15.01 24.32 18.61
C GLN A 82 -16.20 23.75 19.39
N VAL A 83 -15.98 22.62 20.06
CA VAL A 83 -16.97 21.94 20.90
C VAL A 83 -16.56 22.00 22.37
N SER A 84 -17.55 22.13 23.24
CA SER A 84 -17.36 22.10 24.69
C SER A 84 -17.22 20.65 25.16
N ASP A 85 -16.47 20.40 26.23
CA ASP A 85 -16.35 19.06 26.83
C ASP A 85 -17.72 18.45 27.19
N LYS A 86 -18.71 19.28 27.53
CA LYS A 86 -20.11 18.87 27.82
C LYS A 86 -20.97 18.56 26.60
N SER A 87 -20.50 18.80 25.38
CA SER A 87 -21.29 18.53 24.18
C SER A 87 -21.51 17.02 24.01
N VAL A 88 -22.73 16.61 23.69
CA VAL A 88 -23.03 15.24 23.25
C VAL A 88 -22.58 15.12 21.80
N ILE A 89 -21.69 14.18 21.51
CA ILE A 89 -21.18 13.92 20.17
C ILE A 89 -21.63 12.52 19.79
N GLU A 90 -22.22 12.37 18.61
CA GLU A 90 -22.66 11.09 18.06
C GLU A 90 -22.11 10.95 16.65
N ILE A 91 -21.50 9.80 16.35
CA ILE A 91 -21.04 9.45 15.00
C ILE A 91 -22.00 8.43 14.43
N LYS A 92 -22.73 8.81 13.37
CA LYS A 92 -23.66 7.94 12.62
C LYS A 92 -22.99 7.49 11.33
N ALA A 93 -21.93 6.69 11.48
CA ALA A 93 -21.14 6.20 10.36
C ALA A 93 -20.62 4.80 10.60
N GLU A 94 -20.46 4.06 9.51
CA GLU A 94 -19.81 2.75 9.49
C GLU A 94 -18.39 2.89 8.96
N ILE A 95 -17.51 2.00 9.44
CA ILE A 95 -16.16 1.86 8.90
C ILE A 95 -16.28 1.37 7.46
N PRO A 96 -15.74 2.10 6.47
CA PRO A 96 -15.69 1.62 5.10
C PRO A 96 -14.95 0.28 5.01
N LYS A 97 -15.47 -0.65 4.20
CA LYS A 97 -14.83 -1.95 3.97
C LYS A 97 -13.37 -1.83 3.53
N TYR A 98 -13.08 -0.89 2.62
CA TYR A 98 -11.75 -0.65 2.07
C TYR A 98 -11.23 0.75 2.42
N VAL A 99 -9.91 0.93 2.47
CA VAL A 99 -9.27 2.24 2.71
C VAL A 99 -9.63 3.31 1.67
N CYS A 100 -9.98 2.91 0.44
CA CYS A 100 -10.55 3.81 -0.55
C CYS A 100 -11.54 3.10 -1.46
N ARG A 101 -12.35 3.88 -2.19
CA ARG A 101 -13.43 3.35 -3.05
C ARG A 101 -12.93 2.42 -4.17
N ALA A 102 -11.65 2.51 -4.55
CA ALA A 102 -11.08 1.66 -5.59
C ALA A 102 -11.17 0.17 -5.22
N GLY A 103 -11.12 -0.20 -3.93
CA GLY A 103 -11.26 -1.61 -3.52
C GLY A 103 -12.55 -2.27 -4.01
N HIS A 104 -13.65 -1.51 -4.11
CA HIS A 104 -14.91 -2.02 -4.68
C HIS A 104 -14.84 -2.32 -6.18
N LYS A 105 -13.92 -1.70 -6.92
CA LYS A 105 -13.70 -2.02 -8.33
C LYS A 105 -13.05 -3.40 -8.45
N LEU A 106 -11.96 -3.63 -7.71
CA LEU A 106 -11.28 -4.92 -7.73
C LEU A 106 -12.18 -6.04 -7.20
N GLU A 107 -12.91 -5.79 -6.12
CA GLU A 107 -13.91 -6.72 -5.58
C GLU A 107 -14.93 -7.17 -6.64
N ALA A 108 -15.42 -6.25 -7.48
CA ALA A 108 -16.33 -6.58 -8.55
C ALA A 108 -15.68 -7.48 -9.61
N ALA A 109 -14.40 -7.23 -9.97
CA ALA A 109 -13.67 -8.09 -10.89
C ALA A 109 -13.42 -9.49 -10.30
N ILE A 110 -12.94 -9.57 -9.06
CA ILE A 110 -12.68 -10.84 -8.36
C ILE A 110 -13.96 -11.69 -8.36
N LYS A 111 -15.10 -11.09 -8.00
CA LYS A 111 -16.39 -11.79 -7.95
C LYS A 111 -16.87 -12.23 -9.32
N GLU A 112 -16.82 -11.36 -10.32
CA GLU A 112 -17.33 -11.67 -11.66
C GLU A 112 -16.51 -12.78 -12.33
N PHE A 113 -15.19 -12.68 -12.26
CA PHE A 113 -14.29 -13.59 -12.95
C PHE A 113 -13.92 -14.83 -12.12
N GLY A 114 -14.38 -14.91 -10.87
CA GLY A 114 -14.09 -16.03 -9.97
C GLY A 114 -12.60 -16.16 -9.63
N VAL A 115 -11.89 -15.02 -9.50
CA VAL A 115 -10.44 -15.03 -9.26
C VAL A 115 -10.16 -15.41 -7.81
N ASP A 116 -9.50 -16.54 -7.62
CA ASP A 116 -9.00 -16.94 -6.32
C ASP A 116 -7.79 -16.08 -5.92
N CYS A 117 -7.83 -15.48 -4.73
CA CYS A 117 -6.75 -14.69 -4.16
C CYS A 117 -6.12 -15.37 -2.93
N ASP A 118 -6.74 -16.45 -2.42
CA ASP A 118 -6.36 -17.04 -1.15
C ASP A 118 -4.96 -17.67 -1.24
N GLY A 119 -4.10 -17.36 -0.26
CA GLY A 119 -2.72 -17.81 -0.22
C GLY A 119 -1.79 -17.23 -1.30
N LYS A 120 -2.30 -16.44 -2.25
CA LYS A 120 -1.52 -15.94 -3.40
C LYS A 120 -0.66 -14.73 -3.07
N ILE A 121 0.51 -14.65 -3.71
CA ILE A 121 1.36 -13.47 -3.70
C ILE A 121 0.91 -12.55 -4.83
N ALA A 122 0.58 -11.30 -4.51
CA ALA A 122 0.08 -10.34 -5.48
C ALA A 122 1.02 -9.14 -5.69
N LEU A 123 0.95 -8.54 -6.88
CA LEU A 123 1.49 -7.22 -7.19
C LEU A 123 0.35 -6.25 -7.44
N ASP A 124 0.25 -5.21 -6.61
CA ASP A 124 -0.63 -4.07 -6.83
C ASP A 124 0.16 -2.93 -7.50
N SER A 125 -0.08 -2.73 -8.79
CA SER A 125 0.58 -1.72 -9.60
C SER A 125 -0.27 -0.45 -9.72
N GLY A 126 0.14 0.59 -9.01
CA GLY A 126 -0.65 1.81 -8.80
C GLY A 126 -1.27 1.86 -7.40
N LEU A 127 -0.49 1.48 -6.38
CA LEU A 127 -0.94 1.34 -4.99
C LEU A 127 -1.78 2.53 -4.49
N SER A 128 -1.36 3.76 -4.78
CA SER A 128 -2.02 5.01 -4.36
C SER A 128 -2.34 5.01 -2.86
N THR A 129 -3.63 5.11 -2.47
CA THR A 129 -4.07 4.98 -1.07
C THR A 129 -4.04 3.54 -0.54
N GLY A 130 -4.02 2.54 -1.42
CA GLY A 130 -3.97 1.11 -1.10
C GLY A 130 -5.31 0.38 -1.21
N GLY A 131 -6.25 0.88 -2.03
CA GLY A 131 -7.59 0.29 -2.13
C GLY A 131 -7.63 -1.11 -2.72
N PHE A 132 -6.84 -1.37 -3.76
CA PHE A 132 -6.72 -2.69 -4.36
C PHE A 132 -5.96 -3.65 -3.44
N THR A 133 -4.82 -3.23 -2.89
CA THR A 133 -4.11 -3.96 -1.83
C THR A 133 -5.02 -4.37 -0.65
N ASP A 134 -5.82 -3.45 -0.11
CA ASP A 134 -6.77 -3.79 0.97
C ASP A 134 -7.80 -4.84 0.54
N CYS A 135 -8.24 -4.77 -0.71
CA CYS A 135 -9.16 -5.75 -1.28
C CYS A 135 -8.49 -7.13 -1.43
N LEU A 136 -7.26 -7.19 -1.94
CA LEU A 136 -6.48 -8.43 -2.08
C LEU A 136 -6.27 -9.12 -0.72
N LEU A 137 -5.83 -8.36 0.29
CA LEU A 137 -5.62 -8.88 1.65
C LEU A 137 -6.91 -9.43 2.26
N GLN A 138 -8.03 -8.72 2.09
CA GLN A 138 -9.34 -9.18 2.59
C GLN A 138 -9.87 -10.42 1.85
N HIS A 139 -9.34 -10.73 0.65
CA HIS A 139 -9.64 -11.95 -0.10
C HIS A 139 -8.58 -13.05 0.08
N GLY A 140 -7.69 -12.92 1.08
CA GLY A 140 -6.78 -14.00 1.48
C GLY A 140 -5.40 -13.96 0.83
N ALA A 141 -5.04 -12.91 0.10
CA ALA A 141 -3.68 -12.78 -0.45
C ALA A 141 -2.64 -12.89 0.68
N SER A 142 -1.68 -13.80 0.52
CA SER A 142 -0.67 -14.08 1.54
C SER A 142 0.36 -12.96 1.65
N HIS A 143 0.63 -12.27 0.54
CA HIS A 143 1.52 -11.11 0.48
C HIS A 143 1.16 -10.18 -0.68
N VAL A 144 1.32 -8.87 -0.51
CA VAL A 144 1.11 -7.88 -1.58
C VAL A 144 2.34 -6.97 -1.72
N TYR A 145 2.95 -6.97 -2.90
CA TYR A 145 3.90 -5.94 -3.30
C TYR A 145 3.12 -4.76 -3.88
N GLY A 146 3.12 -3.61 -3.20
CA GLY A 146 2.44 -2.41 -3.66
C GLY A 146 3.43 -1.44 -4.30
N VAL A 147 3.34 -1.22 -5.61
CA VAL A 147 4.23 -0.31 -6.35
C VAL A 147 3.52 0.99 -6.69
N ASP A 148 4.15 2.12 -6.41
CA ASP A 148 3.66 3.44 -6.81
C ASP A 148 4.79 4.40 -7.18
N VAL A 149 4.48 5.33 -8.10
CA VAL A 149 5.37 6.44 -8.45
C VAL A 149 5.34 7.58 -7.43
N GLY A 150 4.23 7.72 -6.71
CA GLY A 150 3.99 8.70 -5.67
C GLY A 150 4.70 8.36 -4.36
N TYR A 151 4.48 9.24 -3.38
CA TYR A 151 5.03 9.10 -2.04
C TYR A 151 4.06 9.68 -1.00
N GLY A 152 3.91 8.99 0.13
CA GLY A 152 3.16 9.47 1.29
C GLY A 152 1.64 9.42 1.11
N GLN A 153 1.13 8.66 0.14
CA GLN A 153 -0.31 8.54 -0.15
C GLN A 153 -0.96 7.30 0.46
N VAL A 154 -0.14 6.27 0.73
CA VAL A 154 -0.60 4.97 1.25
C VAL A 154 -1.23 5.14 2.62
N ALA A 155 -2.43 4.60 2.81
CA ALA A 155 -3.13 4.62 4.09
C ALA A 155 -2.34 3.86 5.16
N GLU A 156 -2.38 4.37 6.40
CA GLU A 156 -1.63 3.78 7.53
C GLU A 156 -1.88 2.28 7.69
N LYS A 157 -3.16 1.86 7.60
CA LYS A 157 -3.57 0.44 7.66
C LYS A 157 -2.76 -0.45 6.71
N ILE A 158 -2.46 0.05 5.51
CA ILE A 158 -1.73 -0.69 4.48
C ILE A 158 -0.22 -0.57 4.68
N ARG A 159 0.26 0.62 5.07
CA ARG A 159 1.67 0.88 5.27
C ARG A 159 2.30 0.03 6.37
N VAL A 160 1.56 -0.25 7.44
CA VAL A 160 2.04 -1.03 8.59
C VAL A 160 1.65 -2.50 8.55
N HIS A 161 0.95 -2.94 7.50
CA HIS A 161 0.52 -4.32 7.38
C HIS A 161 1.71 -5.24 7.11
N GLU A 162 1.88 -6.30 7.91
CA GLU A 162 3.04 -7.20 7.84
C GLU A 162 3.20 -7.89 6.47
N ASN A 163 2.07 -8.26 5.85
CA ASN A 163 2.03 -8.90 4.55
C ASN A 163 2.07 -7.92 3.36
N VAL A 164 2.48 -6.67 3.58
CA VAL A 164 2.57 -5.66 2.51
C VAL A 164 3.99 -5.12 2.42
N SER A 165 4.54 -5.14 1.20
CA SER A 165 5.79 -4.44 0.88
C SER A 165 5.47 -3.22 0.02
N VAL A 166 5.60 -2.03 0.61
CA VAL A 166 5.36 -0.76 -0.07
C VAL A 166 6.63 -0.32 -0.81
N ILE A 167 6.52 -0.18 -2.13
CA ILE A 167 7.58 0.21 -3.06
C ILE A 167 7.17 1.55 -3.73
N GLU A 168 7.34 2.64 -2.99
CA GLU A 168 7.06 4.01 -3.46
C GLU A 168 8.18 4.57 -4.35
N ARG A 169 7.92 5.70 -5.02
CA ARG A 169 8.86 6.39 -5.92
C ARG A 169 9.43 5.49 -7.02
N THR A 170 8.70 4.46 -7.41
CA THR A 170 9.15 3.45 -8.36
C THR A 170 8.23 3.43 -9.56
N ASN A 171 8.78 3.68 -10.75
CA ASN A 171 8.04 3.53 -11.99
C ASN A 171 8.00 2.06 -12.38
N LEU A 172 6.79 1.50 -12.51
CA LEU A 172 6.57 0.10 -12.84
C LEU A 172 7.35 -0.37 -14.09
N ARG A 173 7.52 0.50 -15.09
CA ARG A 173 8.29 0.18 -16.31
C ARG A 173 9.74 -0.25 -16.04
N HIS A 174 10.28 0.18 -14.90
CA HIS A 174 11.66 -0.08 -14.49
C HIS A 174 11.75 -1.16 -13.39
N LEU A 175 10.61 -1.75 -12.99
CA LEU A 175 10.61 -2.88 -12.07
C LEU A 175 11.20 -4.10 -12.80
N THR A 176 12.34 -4.57 -12.31
CA THR A 176 13.08 -5.68 -12.94
C THR A 176 12.96 -6.99 -12.16
N LYS A 177 12.78 -6.92 -10.85
CA LYS A 177 12.63 -8.07 -9.97
C LYS A 177 11.81 -7.72 -8.73
N LEU A 178 11.17 -8.74 -8.17
CA LEU A 178 10.60 -8.75 -6.83
C LEU A 178 11.30 -9.84 -6.02
N PRO A 179 11.21 -9.83 -4.68
CA PRO A 179 11.78 -10.90 -3.85
C PRO A 179 11.22 -12.28 -4.20
N GLN A 180 9.98 -12.35 -4.67
CA GLN A 180 9.32 -13.55 -5.17
C GLN A 180 8.49 -13.22 -6.41
N LEU A 181 8.34 -14.18 -7.33
CA LEU A 181 7.40 -14.07 -8.44
C LEU A 181 5.96 -14.11 -7.90
N VAL A 182 5.07 -13.37 -8.56
CA VAL A 182 3.68 -13.19 -8.12
C VAL A 182 2.70 -14.07 -8.91
N ASP A 183 1.66 -14.52 -8.22
CA ASP A 183 0.56 -15.31 -8.75
C ASP A 183 -0.54 -14.41 -9.37
N LEU A 184 -0.67 -13.19 -8.88
CA LEU A 184 -1.72 -12.24 -9.27
C LEU A 184 -1.13 -10.85 -9.47
N VAL A 185 -1.53 -10.18 -10.55
CA VAL A 185 -1.18 -8.76 -10.78
C VAL A 185 -2.45 -7.94 -10.95
N THR A 186 -2.50 -6.79 -10.28
CA THR A 186 -3.53 -5.77 -10.53
C THR A 186 -2.91 -4.50 -11.10
N LEU A 187 -3.48 -3.96 -12.19
CA LEU A 187 -3.04 -2.70 -12.79
C LEU A 187 -4.12 -1.61 -12.63
N ASP A 188 -3.88 -0.61 -11.78
CA ASP A 188 -4.69 0.61 -11.66
C ASP A 188 -3.83 1.86 -11.95
N LEU A 189 -3.41 1.98 -13.20
CA LEU A 189 -2.46 3.00 -13.62
C LEU A 189 -3.15 4.24 -14.19
N SER A 190 -2.50 5.40 -14.07
CA SER A 190 -2.97 6.66 -14.66
C SER A 190 -1.84 7.30 -15.46
N PHE A 191 -2.20 8.02 -16.53
CA PHE A 191 -1.25 8.73 -17.42
C PHE A 191 -0.22 7.84 -18.16
N ILE A 192 -0.45 6.54 -18.19
CA ILE A 192 0.37 5.56 -18.92
C ILE A 192 -0.55 4.48 -19.49
N SER A 193 -0.20 3.98 -20.67
CA SER A 193 -0.90 2.85 -21.28
C SER A 193 -0.48 1.54 -20.62
N ILE A 194 -1.44 0.64 -20.42
CA ILE A 194 -1.22 -0.72 -19.90
C ILE A 194 -0.17 -1.47 -20.73
N LEU A 195 -0.23 -1.35 -22.07
CA LEU A 195 0.69 -2.07 -22.96
C LEU A 195 2.16 -1.69 -22.75
N VAL A 196 2.42 -0.46 -22.31
CA VAL A 196 3.80 0.03 -22.07
C VAL A 196 4.43 -0.63 -20.84
N VAL A 197 3.63 -1.06 -19.86
CA VAL A 197 4.13 -1.68 -18.63
C VAL A 197 4.21 -3.20 -18.70
N MET A 198 3.51 -3.83 -19.64
CA MET A 198 3.44 -5.29 -19.78
C MET A 198 4.82 -5.98 -19.78
N PRO A 199 5.87 -5.48 -20.47
CA PRO A 199 7.18 -6.13 -20.43
C PRO A 199 7.81 -6.23 -19.03
N ALA A 200 7.53 -5.28 -18.15
CA ALA A 200 8.02 -5.31 -16.77
C ALA A 200 7.15 -6.23 -15.90
N VAL A 201 5.83 -6.20 -16.12
CA VAL A 201 4.86 -7.06 -15.42
C VAL A 201 5.14 -8.53 -15.67
N VAL A 202 5.33 -8.94 -16.93
CA VAL A 202 5.59 -10.35 -17.31
C VAL A 202 6.84 -10.93 -16.62
N LYS A 203 7.87 -10.10 -16.38
CA LYS A 203 9.14 -10.54 -15.75
C LYS A 203 9.00 -10.93 -14.29
N VAL A 204 7.98 -10.41 -13.60
CA VAL A 204 7.79 -10.64 -12.16
C VAL A 204 6.63 -11.58 -11.85
N MET A 205 5.97 -12.11 -12.88
CA MET A 205 4.87 -13.06 -12.77
C MET A 205 5.35 -14.51 -12.87
N LYS A 206 4.66 -15.42 -12.18
CA LYS A 206 4.75 -16.88 -12.43
C LYS A 206 4.11 -17.23 -13.77
N THR A 207 4.34 -18.44 -14.26
CA THR A 207 3.86 -18.91 -15.58
C THR A 207 2.35 -19.19 -15.63
N ASP A 208 1.73 -19.41 -14.47
CA ASP A 208 0.31 -19.72 -14.23
C ASP A 208 -0.42 -18.59 -13.48
N SER A 209 -0.01 -17.34 -13.73
CA SER A 209 -0.51 -16.17 -13.02
C SER A 209 -1.75 -15.52 -13.65
N THR A 210 -2.56 -14.88 -12.83
CA THR A 210 -3.72 -14.07 -13.26
C THR A 210 -3.36 -12.57 -13.32
N LEU A 211 -3.93 -11.85 -14.28
CA LEU A 211 -3.81 -10.40 -14.43
C LEU A 211 -5.21 -9.76 -14.45
N ILE A 212 -5.47 -8.84 -13.53
CA ILE A 212 -6.65 -7.97 -13.56
C ILE A 212 -6.19 -6.54 -13.87
N THR A 213 -6.76 -5.91 -14.89
CA THR A 213 -6.38 -4.55 -15.27
C THR A 213 -7.58 -3.62 -15.34
N LEU A 214 -7.44 -2.41 -14.78
CA LEU A 214 -8.41 -1.33 -14.90
C LEU A 214 -8.07 -0.48 -16.13
N ILE A 215 -8.82 -0.70 -17.20
CA ILE A 215 -8.72 0.02 -18.46
C ILE A 215 -9.44 1.36 -18.31
N LYS A 216 -8.66 2.44 -18.45
CA LYS A 216 -9.12 3.83 -18.36
C LYS A 216 -9.04 4.48 -19.75
N PRO A 217 -10.15 4.54 -20.51
CA PRO A 217 -10.14 5.04 -21.88
C PRO A 217 -9.43 6.39 -22.06
N GLN A 218 -9.55 7.31 -21.10
CA GLN A 218 -8.91 8.63 -21.15
C GLN A 218 -7.36 8.59 -21.19
N PHE A 219 -6.73 7.49 -20.76
CA PHE A 219 -5.27 7.32 -20.83
C PHE A 219 -4.82 6.41 -21.96
N GLU A 220 -5.78 5.81 -22.67
CA GLU A 220 -5.54 4.83 -23.72
C GLU A 220 -5.95 5.35 -25.11
N ALA A 221 -7.00 6.15 -25.19
CA ALA A 221 -7.46 6.71 -26.45
C ALA A 221 -6.45 7.74 -27.01
N ARG A 222 -6.57 8.01 -28.32
CA ARG A 222 -5.78 9.05 -28.97
C ARG A 222 -6.18 10.41 -28.42
N ARG A 223 -5.24 11.36 -28.39
CA ARG A 223 -5.50 12.74 -27.91
C ARG A 223 -6.69 13.41 -28.59
N SER A 224 -6.93 13.13 -29.88
CA SER A 224 -8.06 13.67 -30.65
C SER A 224 -9.43 13.11 -30.23
N GLN A 225 -9.46 11.97 -29.54
CA GLN A 225 -10.68 11.28 -29.10
C GLN A 225 -11.09 11.67 -27.66
N VAL A 226 -10.24 12.43 -26.96
CA VAL A 226 -10.50 12.87 -25.59
C VAL A 226 -11.27 14.19 -25.63
N GLY A 227 -12.50 14.18 -25.10
CA GLY A 227 -13.36 15.35 -25.05
C GLY A 227 -12.92 16.42 -24.05
N LYS A 228 -13.67 17.53 -24.01
CA LYS A 228 -13.44 18.61 -23.04
C LYS A 228 -13.48 18.07 -21.61
N GLY A 229 -12.46 18.45 -20.82
CA GLY A 229 -12.32 18.01 -19.44
C GLY A 229 -11.84 16.57 -19.29
N GLY A 230 -11.19 15.98 -20.30
CA GLY A 230 -10.60 14.64 -20.17
C GLY A 230 -11.60 13.49 -20.23
N ILE A 231 -12.86 13.76 -20.61
CA ILE A 231 -13.95 12.77 -20.55
C ILE A 231 -14.18 12.14 -21.93
N ILE A 232 -14.18 10.81 -21.98
CA ILE A 232 -14.58 10.04 -23.17
C ILE A 232 -16.02 9.57 -23.00
N ARG A 233 -16.91 10.08 -23.86
CA ARG A 233 -18.35 9.74 -23.85
C ARG A 233 -18.75 8.80 -24.98
N ASP A 234 -17.98 8.77 -26.06
CA ASP A 234 -18.29 7.99 -27.25
C ASP A 234 -18.08 6.48 -26.98
N PRO A 235 -19.14 5.65 -27.03
CA PRO A 235 -19.03 4.21 -26.84
C PRO A 235 -18.14 3.53 -27.90
N LEU A 236 -18.03 4.09 -29.10
CA LEU A 236 -17.16 3.53 -30.15
C LEU A 236 -15.69 3.67 -29.77
N VAL A 237 -15.31 4.80 -29.15
CA VAL A 237 -13.96 4.99 -28.61
C VAL A 237 -13.70 4.03 -27.44
N HIS A 238 -14.69 3.80 -26.58
CA HIS A 238 -14.56 2.80 -25.51
C HIS A 238 -14.30 1.40 -26.08
N LYS A 239 -15.06 1.01 -27.11
CA LYS A 239 -14.87 -0.28 -27.78
C LYS A 239 -13.50 -0.39 -28.46
N GLU A 240 -13.08 0.63 -29.22
CA GLU A 240 -11.75 0.66 -29.84
C GLU A 240 -10.63 0.48 -28.81
N VAL A 241 -10.73 1.18 -27.67
CA VAL A 241 -9.76 1.05 -26.58
C VAL A 241 -9.77 -0.37 -26.01
N LEU A 242 -10.94 -0.93 -25.69
CA LEU A 242 -11.05 -2.29 -25.15
C LEU A 242 -10.43 -3.31 -26.09
N ASP A 243 -10.84 -3.30 -27.36
CA ASP A 243 -10.34 -4.24 -28.38
C ASP A 243 -8.81 -4.13 -28.51
N ARG A 244 -8.28 -2.90 -28.59
CA ARG A 244 -6.83 -2.68 -28.71
C ARG A 244 -6.05 -3.15 -27.48
N ILE A 245 -6.56 -2.90 -26.27
CA ILE A 245 -5.87 -3.29 -25.03
C ILE A 245 -5.93 -4.80 -24.84
N ILE A 246 -7.09 -5.42 -25.07
CA ILE A 246 -7.25 -6.87 -24.98
C ILE A 246 -6.30 -7.57 -25.95
N SER A 247 -6.38 -7.24 -27.25
CA SER A 247 -5.49 -7.83 -28.26
C SER A 247 -4.01 -7.52 -28.01
N GLY A 248 -3.70 -6.35 -27.45
CA GLY A 248 -2.33 -5.99 -27.09
C GLY A 248 -1.79 -6.80 -25.91
N VAL A 249 -2.61 -7.08 -24.89
CA VAL A 249 -2.24 -7.92 -23.74
C VAL A 249 -2.07 -9.38 -24.18
N GLU A 250 -2.93 -9.88 -25.07
CA GLU A 250 -2.82 -11.23 -25.62
C GLU A 250 -1.48 -11.49 -26.33
N GLN A 251 -0.92 -10.46 -27.00
CA GLN A 251 0.43 -10.55 -27.61
C GLN A 251 1.56 -10.78 -26.60
N PHE A 252 1.32 -10.57 -25.30
CA PHE A 252 2.27 -10.87 -24.23
C PHE A 252 2.10 -12.28 -23.64
N GLY A 253 1.33 -13.16 -24.30
CA GLY A 253 1.14 -14.54 -23.85
C GLY A 253 0.02 -14.69 -22.81
N PHE A 254 -1.05 -13.92 -22.95
CA PHE A 254 -2.22 -13.97 -22.08
C PHE A 254 -3.46 -14.40 -22.87
N ARG A 255 -4.38 -15.07 -22.18
CA ARG A 255 -5.72 -15.37 -22.67
C ARG A 255 -6.71 -14.43 -21.97
N ASN A 256 -7.53 -13.74 -22.75
CA ASN A 256 -8.61 -12.92 -22.19
C ASN A 256 -9.68 -13.78 -21.49
N GLY A 257 -9.94 -13.48 -20.22
CA GLY A 257 -11.01 -14.07 -19.40
C GLY A 257 -12.32 -13.26 -19.43
N GLY A 258 -12.35 -12.14 -20.14
CA GLY A 258 -13.49 -11.25 -20.27
C GLY A 258 -13.27 -9.88 -19.62
N TRP A 259 -14.26 -9.00 -19.79
CA TRP A 259 -14.24 -7.66 -19.19
C TRP A 259 -15.62 -7.24 -18.69
N ILE A 260 -15.63 -6.37 -17.69
CA ILE A 260 -16.83 -5.71 -17.16
C ILE A 260 -16.64 -4.20 -17.08
N LYS A 261 -17.75 -3.48 -17.05
CA LYS A 261 -17.73 -2.07 -16.69
C LYS A 261 -17.48 -1.93 -15.19
N SER A 262 -16.57 -1.03 -14.81
CA SER A 262 -16.31 -0.72 -13.40
C SER A 262 -17.61 -0.26 -12.70
N PRO A 263 -17.90 -0.75 -11.48
CA PRO A 263 -19.09 -0.35 -10.73
C PRO A 263 -19.06 1.15 -10.33
N LEU A 264 -17.87 1.74 -10.35
CA LEU A 264 -17.64 3.14 -10.04
C LEU A 264 -17.05 3.85 -11.25
N LYS A 265 -17.51 5.08 -11.49
CA LYS A 265 -16.88 5.96 -12.47
C LYS A 265 -15.50 6.43 -11.97
N GLY A 266 -14.61 6.67 -12.92
CA GLY A 266 -13.30 7.25 -12.68
C GLY A 266 -13.36 8.70 -12.19
N ALA A 267 -12.18 9.27 -11.94
CA ALA A 267 -12.07 10.71 -11.72
C ALA A 267 -12.72 11.46 -12.89
N GLU A 268 -13.46 12.53 -12.57
CA GLU A 268 -14.15 13.38 -13.56
C GLU A 268 -15.33 12.70 -14.29
N GLY A 269 -15.72 11.49 -13.88
CA GLY A 269 -16.92 10.81 -14.38
C GLY A 269 -16.69 9.92 -15.60
N ASN A 270 -15.43 9.63 -15.94
CA ASN A 270 -15.08 8.68 -17.00
C ASN A 270 -15.64 7.27 -16.70
N THR A 271 -16.09 6.59 -17.75
CA THR A 271 -16.39 5.16 -17.67
C THR A 271 -15.08 4.38 -17.78
N GLU A 272 -14.87 3.46 -16.85
CA GLU A 272 -13.69 2.60 -16.80
C GLU A 272 -14.14 1.13 -16.88
N PHE A 273 -13.23 0.26 -17.25
CA PHE A 273 -13.51 -1.17 -17.47
C PHE A 273 -12.47 -2.02 -16.76
N LEU A 274 -12.87 -3.17 -16.23
CA LEU A 274 -11.98 -4.16 -15.66
C LEU A 274 -11.90 -5.34 -16.63
N ALA A 275 -10.71 -5.80 -16.94
CA ALA A 275 -10.49 -6.99 -17.74
C ALA A 275 -9.63 -7.98 -16.96
N CYS A 276 -9.95 -9.27 -17.08
CA CYS A 276 -9.20 -10.36 -16.49
C CYS A 276 -8.48 -11.14 -17.59
N PHE A 277 -7.27 -11.59 -17.28
CA PHE A 277 -6.45 -12.39 -18.19
C PHE A 277 -5.76 -13.49 -17.41
N GLU A 278 -5.67 -14.67 -18.01
CA GLU A 278 -4.84 -15.77 -17.51
C GLU A 278 -3.58 -15.85 -18.35
N ARG A 279 -2.42 -15.94 -17.70
CA ARG A 279 -1.17 -16.17 -18.43
C ARG A 279 -1.20 -17.56 -19.04
N ILE A 280 -0.86 -17.64 -20.33
CA ILE A 280 -0.73 -18.92 -21.00
C ILE A 280 0.62 -19.50 -20.57
N PRO A 281 0.66 -20.71 -19.98
CA PRO A 281 1.91 -21.36 -19.65
C PRO A 281 2.73 -21.50 -20.94
N MET A 282 3.88 -20.84 -20.99
CA MET A 282 4.85 -21.16 -22.02
C MET A 282 5.61 -22.40 -21.53
N PRO A 283 5.83 -23.41 -22.39
CA PRO A 283 6.76 -24.48 -22.04
C PRO A 283 8.09 -23.83 -21.71
N GLU A 284 8.62 -24.14 -20.52
CA GLU A 284 9.98 -23.75 -20.16
C GLU A 284 10.90 -24.22 -21.30
N PRO A 285 11.80 -23.36 -21.80
CA PRO A 285 12.84 -23.86 -22.69
C PRO A 285 13.59 -24.92 -21.89
N HIS A 286 13.48 -26.18 -22.34
CA HIS A 286 14.36 -27.23 -21.86
C HIS A 286 15.77 -26.67 -22.02
N THR A 287 16.44 -26.43 -20.90
CA THR A 287 17.86 -26.14 -20.91
C THR A 287 18.48 -27.42 -21.46
N GLU A 288 18.94 -27.36 -22.71
CA GLU A 288 19.83 -28.35 -23.30
C GLU A 288 21.14 -28.28 -22.50
N ALA A 289 21.12 -28.85 -21.30
CA ALA A 289 22.23 -28.85 -20.38
C ALA A 289 22.28 -30.15 -19.56
N GLU A 290 21.62 -31.23 -19.97
CA GLU A 290 21.78 -32.56 -19.35
C GLU A 290 21.67 -33.72 -20.36
N ALA A 291 22.05 -33.53 -21.63
CA ALA A 291 22.23 -34.64 -22.59
C ALA A 291 23.69 -34.82 -23.05
N GLY A 292 24.63 -34.03 -22.52
CA GLY A 292 26.07 -34.16 -22.80
C GLY A 292 26.82 -35.05 -21.80
N ALA A 293 26.26 -35.33 -20.63
CA ALA A 293 26.96 -36.04 -19.55
C ALA A 293 26.95 -37.56 -19.71
N GLU A 294 26.01 -38.14 -20.46
CA GLU A 294 25.97 -39.60 -20.68
C GLU A 294 26.80 -40.06 -21.90
N ALA A 295 27.13 -39.16 -22.83
CA ALA A 295 27.96 -39.49 -23.99
C ALA A 295 29.47 -39.54 -23.67
N GLU A 296 29.93 -38.79 -22.66
CA GLU A 296 31.36 -38.71 -22.30
C GLU A 296 31.80 -39.83 -21.34
N ALA A 297 30.87 -40.43 -20.58
CA ALA A 297 31.15 -41.60 -19.75
C ALA A 297 31.26 -42.92 -20.55
N ALA A 298 30.60 -43.01 -21.71
CA ALA A 298 30.68 -44.19 -22.57
C ALA A 298 31.94 -44.20 -23.46
N ALA A 299 32.49 -43.03 -23.79
CA ALA A 299 33.67 -42.91 -24.65
C ALA A 299 35.02 -43.08 -23.91
N GLN A 300 35.03 -43.06 -22.58
CA GLN A 300 36.25 -43.24 -21.76
C GLN A 300 36.47 -44.68 -21.27
N ALA A 301 35.62 -45.65 -21.67
CA ALA A 301 35.78 -47.07 -21.34
C ALA A 301 36.44 -47.90 -22.46
N GLU A 302 36.66 -47.34 -23.66
CA GLU A 302 37.26 -48.05 -24.80
C GLU A 302 38.49 -47.29 -25.36
N ALA A 303 39.52 -47.07 -24.54
CA ALA A 303 40.85 -46.72 -25.04
C ALA A 303 41.93 -46.91 -23.97
N GLU A 304 42.41 -48.14 -23.78
CA GLU A 304 43.79 -48.36 -23.32
C GLU A 304 44.56 -49.20 -24.36
N PRO A 305 45.73 -48.73 -24.84
CA PRO A 305 46.53 -49.41 -25.84
C PRO A 305 47.55 -50.36 -25.21
N GLU A 306 47.88 -51.40 -25.98
CA GLU A 306 49.04 -52.27 -25.80
C GLU A 306 50.38 -51.52 -25.71
N ALA A 307 51.34 -52.22 -25.09
CA ALA A 307 52.79 -52.11 -25.22
C ALA A 307 53.54 -51.27 -24.18
N VAL A 308 54.09 -51.97 -23.16
CA VAL A 308 55.33 -51.56 -22.47
C VAL A 308 56.25 -52.78 -22.26
N VAL A 309 57.22 -52.88 -23.17
CA VAL A 309 58.66 -53.12 -22.94
C VAL A 309 59.13 -54.49 -22.39
N GLU A 310 59.72 -55.27 -23.31
CA GLU A 310 60.85 -56.17 -23.05
C GLU A 310 62.05 -55.38 -22.49
N ALA A 311 62.60 -55.81 -21.35
CA ALA A 311 64.06 -55.86 -21.11
C ALA A 311 64.41 -56.49 -19.75
N GLN A 312 65.26 -57.52 -19.79
CA GLN A 312 66.15 -58.07 -18.74
C GLN A 312 65.49 -58.95 -17.66
N ALA A 313 66.01 -60.13 -17.26
CA ALA A 313 67.13 -60.96 -17.68
C ALA A 313 67.04 -62.33 -16.97
N GLN A 314 67.36 -63.40 -17.69
CA GLN A 314 68.09 -64.65 -17.32
C GLN A 314 67.90 -65.37 -15.96
N ALA A 315 67.96 -66.72 -16.08
CA ALA A 315 68.23 -67.79 -15.10
C ALA A 315 66.94 -68.35 -14.42
N GLU A 316 66.62 -69.65 -14.38
CA GLU A 316 67.34 -70.93 -14.52
C GLU A 316 66.34 -71.98 -15.10
N ALA A 317 66.64 -72.63 -16.23
CA ALA A 317 66.90 -74.07 -16.35
C ALA A 317 66.52 -74.96 -15.15
N GLU A 318 65.52 -75.83 -15.30
CA GLU A 318 65.65 -77.31 -15.30
C GLU A 318 64.28 -78.02 -15.47
N PRO A 319 64.25 -79.30 -15.87
CA PRO A 319 63.33 -79.81 -16.89
C PRO A 319 62.21 -80.75 -16.37
N GLU A 320 61.23 -81.01 -17.27
CA GLU A 320 60.56 -82.30 -17.61
C GLU A 320 60.59 -83.47 -16.58
N PRO A 321 59.58 -84.37 -16.54
CA PRO A 321 58.92 -84.88 -17.76
C PRO A 321 57.43 -85.25 -17.67
N GLU A 322 56.88 -85.56 -18.86
CA GLU A 322 56.01 -86.70 -19.24
C GLU A 322 54.97 -87.20 -18.21
N GLU A 323 53.73 -87.55 -18.56
CA GLU A 323 53.37 -88.51 -19.59
C GLU A 323 51.82 -88.64 -19.63
N THR A 324 51.33 -89.15 -20.77
CA THR A 324 50.00 -89.71 -21.08
C THR A 324 48.85 -88.79 -21.53
#